data_AF-A0A8K0D4Q0-F1
#
_entry.id   AF-A0A8K0D4Q0-F1
#
_cell.length_a   1.000
_cell.length_b   1.000
_cell.length_c   1.000
_cell.angle_alpha   90.00
_cell.angle_beta   90.00
_cell.angle_gamma   90.00
#
_symmetry.space_group_name_H-M   'P 1'
#
loop_
_entity.id
_entity.type
_entity.pdbx_description
1 polymer ?
#
loop_
_entity_poly.entity_id
_entity_poly.type
_entity_poly.pdbx_seq_one_letter_code
_entity_poly.pdbx_strand_id
1 'polypeptide(L)'
;MIKDTIENNKNMKVLRSITSHGQQRMYRMKDKNELYELKVPNPKANPPKITIRNISSEEIPTVTTQEIHTALQQMKNGRCPEEDRITIEMLIIGGNPIDAIYAYIVQKLKLHDCTEPVKDILRKKSENICKQMRQKWQKSHSSMYNLGHKYSQWLDGYFIFDDIMTHTPTTAKAVGKPAKRFSESSDVTKRRRIHTLLEKSAEELSFATQVTLRAQGLRIAAEMVERVSECSENAQQLKKALRAKRARSNLHPTKL
;
A
#
# COMPACT_ATOMS: atom_id res chain seq x y z
N MET A 1 16.36 -35.75 41.92
CA MET A 1 16.84 -34.43 41.47
C MET A 1 17.15 -34.36 39.98
N ILE A 2 18.17 -35.01 39.41
CA ILE A 2 18.48 -34.87 37.96
C ILE A 2 17.40 -35.52 37.06
N LYS A 3 16.81 -36.65 37.46
CA LYS A 3 15.73 -37.30 36.70
C LYS A 3 14.46 -36.44 36.62
N ASP A 4 14.11 -35.76 37.71
CA ASP A 4 12.96 -34.84 37.77
C ASP A 4 13.15 -33.61 36.86
N THR A 5 14.41 -33.21 36.59
CA THR A 5 14.71 -32.09 35.69
C THR A 5 14.61 -32.48 34.21
N ILE A 6 14.81 -33.76 33.88
CA ILE A 6 14.71 -34.28 32.51
C ILE A 6 13.24 -34.51 32.13
N GLU A 7 12.43 -35.00 33.07
CA GLU A 7 11.02 -35.31 32.80
C GLU A 7 10.18 -34.03 32.59
N ASN A 8 10.51 -32.95 33.29
CA ASN A 8 9.90 -31.63 33.08
C ASN A 8 10.32 -30.93 31.77
N ASN A 9 11.29 -31.46 31.02
CA ASN A 9 11.79 -30.85 29.77
C ASN A 9 11.25 -31.50 28.49
N LYS A 10 10.44 -32.57 28.58
CA LYS A 10 9.91 -33.28 27.39
C LYS A 10 9.03 -32.43 26.47
N ASN A 11 8.46 -31.32 26.95
CA ASN A 11 7.57 -30.45 26.16
C ASN A 11 8.24 -29.18 25.59
N MET A 12 9.56 -28.99 25.76
CA MET A 12 10.23 -27.83 25.17
C MET A 12 10.42 -27.97 23.65
N LYS A 13 9.65 -27.19 22.87
CA LYS A 13 9.89 -27.01 21.44
C LYS A 13 11.06 -26.04 21.21
N VAL A 14 12.24 -26.58 20.91
CA VAL A 14 13.43 -25.79 20.55
C VAL A 14 13.53 -25.66 19.04
N LEU A 15 13.35 -24.45 18.51
CA LEU A 15 13.58 -24.14 17.10
C LEU A 15 15.07 -23.87 16.87
N ARG A 16 15.71 -24.74 16.07
CA ARG A 16 17.10 -24.56 15.65
C ARG A 16 17.11 -23.77 14.34
N SER A 17 17.60 -22.54 14.39
CA SER A 17 17.83 -21.71 13.23
C SER A 17 19.34 -21.55 13.02
N ILE A 18 19.82 -21.90 11.83
CA ILE A 18 21.22 -21.74 11.43
C ILE A 18 21.34 -20.36 10.80
N THR A 19 22.13 -19.49 11.42
CA THR A 19 22.48 -18.20 10.81
C THR A 19 23.59 -18.41 9.77
N SER A 20 23.63 -17.56 8.74
CA SER A 20 24.56 -17.65 7.60
C SER A 20 26.06 -17.58 7.97
N HIS A 21 26.39 -17.32 9.23
CA HIS A 21 27.77 -17.23 9.75
C HIS A 21 28.12 -18.38 10.72
N GLY A 22 27.33 -19.46 10.74
CA GLY A 22 27.68 -20.70 11.46
C GLY A 22 27.54 -20.65 12.99
N GLN A 23 27.13 -19.53 13.58
CA GLN A 23 26.89 -19.44 15.02
C GLN A 23 25.46 -19.88 15.37
N GLN A 24 25.37 -20.88 16.25
CA GLN A 24 24.10 -21.36 16.81
C GLN A 24 23.68 -20.43 17.96
N ARG A 25 22.46 -19.90 17.90
CA ARG A 25 21.83 -19.23 19.04
C ARG A 25 20.53 -19.94 19.39
N MET A 26 20.38 -20.29 20.67
CA MET A 26 19.15 -20.86 21.22
C MET A 26 18.24 -19.75 21.71
N TYR A 27 16.98 -19.78 21.28
CA TYR A 27 15.94 -18.88 21.78
C TYR A 27 14.96 -19.67 22.64
N ARG A 28 14.75 -19.21 23.88
CA ARG A 28 13.74 -19.75 24.79
C ARG A 28 12.38 -19.14 24.43
N MET A 29 11.44 -19.95 23.93
CA MET A 29 10.07 -19.47 23.74
C MET A 29 9.37 -19.43 25.10
N LYS A 30 8.81 -18.27 25.45
CA LYS A 30 7.92 -18.13 26.61
C LYS A 30 6.53 -18.67 26.23
N ASP A 31 5.93 -19.45 27.14
CA ASP A 31 4.61 -20.03 26.96
C ASP A 31 3.53 -18.94 26.77
N LYS A 32 2.62 -19.19 25.83
CA LYS A 32 1.60 -18.23 25.36
C LYS A 32 0.34 -18.16 26.24
N ASN A 33 0.42 -18.52 27.53
CA ASN A 33 -0.78 -18.67 28.37
C ASN A 33 -1.01 -17.58 29.44
N GLU A 34 -0.31 -16.44 29.40
CA GLU A 34 -0.44 -15.39 30.44
C GLU A 34 -0.87 -14.01 29.93
N LEU A 35 -1.68 -13.93 28.88
CA LEU A 35 -2.41 -12.68 28.59
C LEU A 35 -3.90 -12.99 28.45
N TYR A 36 -4.72 -12.23 29.19
CA TYR A 36 -6.19 -12.23 29.24
C TYR A 36 -6.86 -13.08 30.34
N GLU A 37 -6.57 -12.80 31.60
CA GLU A 37 -7.64 -12.83 32.61
C GLU A 37 -8.48 -11.55 32.48
N LEU A 38 -9.60 -11.66 31.78
CA LEU A 38 -10.64 -10.63 31.80
C LEU A 38 -11.32 -10.68 33.18
N LYS A 39 -11.02 -9.69 34.03
CA LYS A 39 -11.86 -9.38 35.19
C LYS A 39 -13.25 -9.00 34.68
N VAL A 40 -14.19 -9.92 34.76
CA VAL A 40 -15.62 -9.65 34.50
C VAL A 40 -16.14 -8.75 35.62
N PRO A 41 -16.68 -7.55 35.34
CA PRO A 41 -17.31 -6.73 36.36
C PRO A 41 -18.65 -7.35 36.77
N ASN A 42 -18.84 -7.46 38.08
CA ASN A 42 -20.03 -7.90 38.78
C ASN A 42 -21.31 -7.13 38.32
N PRO A 43 -22.37 -7.77 37.82
CA PRO A 43 -23.58 -7.07 37.39
C PRO A 43 -24.50 -6.86 38.58
N LYS A 44 -24.29 -5.78 39.34
CA LYS A 44 -25.29 -5.25 40.28
C LYS A 44 -25.31 -3.72 40.26
N ALA A 45 -26.03 -3.17 39.27
CA ALA A 45 -26.64 -1.85 39.36
C ALA A 45 -27.81 -1.81 38.38
N ASN A 46 -29.04 -1.88 38.89
CA ASN A 46 -30.24 -1.65 38.09
C ASN A 46 -30.20 -0.21 37.57
N PRO A 47 -30.29 0.05 36.25
CA PRO A 47 -30.44 1.40 35.75
C PRO A 47 -31.79 1.98 36.23
N PRO A 48 -31.86 3.28 36.54
CA PRO A 48 -33.12 3.91 36.96
C PRO A 48 -34.16 3.76 35.85
N LYS A 49 -35.35 3.29 36.26
CA LYS A 49 -36.52 3.10 35.40
C LYS A 49 -36.89 4.46 34.79
N ILE A 50 -36.66 4.62 33.48
CA ILE A 50 -37.09 5.81 32.76
C ILE A 50 -38.61 5.79 32.71
N THR A 51 -39.25 6.68 33.46
CA THR A 51 -40.69 6.92 33.37
C THR A 51 -40.96 7.60 32.05
N ILE A 52 -41.46 6.83 31.07
CA ILE A 52 -41.95 7.37 29.79
C ILE A 52 -43.19 8.20 30.13
N ARG A 53 -43.02 9.52 30.15
CA ARG A 53 -44.12 10.47 30.23
C ARG A 53 -44.81 10.44 28.87
N ASN A 54 -46.04 9.96 28.84
CA ASN A 54 -46.88 9.96 27.65
C ASN A 54 -47.09 11.42 27.23
N ILE A 55 -46.32 11.87 26.24
CA ILE A 55 -46.47 13.19 25.64
C ILE A 55 -47.70 13.08 24.75
N SER A 56 -48.62 14.01 24.96
CA SER A 56 -49.90 14.18 24.29
C SER A 56 -49.99 13.55 22.91
N SER A 57 -51.08 12.79 22.71
CA SER A 57 -51.61 12.33 21.43
C SER A 57 -51.95 13.51 20.52
N GLU A 58 -50.93 14.14 19.95
CA GLU A 58 -51.09 14.95 18.75
C GLU A 58 -51.48 14.00 17.60
N GLU A 59 -52.42 14.45 16.78
CA GLU A 59 -53.03 13.70 15.69
C GLU A 59 -51.98 12.93 14.90
N ILE A 60 -52.13 11.59 14.84
CA ILE A 60 -51.33 10.77 13.94
C ILE A 60 -51.62 11.27 12.53
N PRO A 61 -50.64 11.85 11.81
CA PRO A 61 -50.91 12.41 10.49
C PRO A 61 -51.39 11.28 9.59
N THR A 62 -52.65 11.38 9.15
CA THR A 62 -53.22 10.43 8.20
C THR A 62 -52.66 10.76 6.84
N VAL A 63 -51.67 9.97 6.40
CA VAL A 63 -51.08 10.11 5.08
C VAL A 63 -52.16 9.91 4.02
N THR A 64 -52.44 10.96 3.27
CA THR A 64 -53.51 10.96 2.27
C THR A 64 -53.02 10.26 1.00
N THR A 65 -53.89 9.54 0.31
CA THR A 65 -53.53 8.86 -0.96
C THR A 65 -52.97 9.81 -2.02
N GLN A 66 -53.34 11.09 -1.97
CA GLN A 66 -52.76 12.14 -2.81
C GLN A 66 -51.30 12.44 -2.45
N GLU A 67 -50.92 12.45 -1.18
CA GLU A 67 -49.51 12.65 -0.75
C GLU A 67 -48.65 11.47 -1.21
N ILE A 68 -49.17 10.24 -1.11
CA ILE A 68 -48.50 9.04 -1.63
C ILE A 68 -48.33 9.14 -3.15
N HIS A 69 -49.37 9.56 -3.88
CA HIS A 69 -49.29 9.71 -5.33
C HIS A 69 -48.30 10.81 -5.74
N THR A 70 -48.28 11.93 -5.01
CA THR A 70 -47.35 13.03 -5.26
C THR A 70 -45.92 12.60 -4.97
N ALA A 71 -45.68 11.84 -3.90
CA ALA A 71 -44.39 11.24 -3.58
C ALA A 71 -43.93 10.26 -4.68
N LEU A 72 -44.82 9.37 -5.16
CA LEU A 72 -44.52 8.45 -6.26
C LEU A 72 -44.23 9.18 -7.58
N GLN A 73 -44.93 10.29 -7.84
CA GLN A 73 -44.74 11.11 -9.03
C GLN A 73 -43.42 11.91 -8.97
N GLN A 74 -43.00 12.34 -7.78
CA GLN A 74 -41.68 12.93 -7.55
C GLN A 74 -40.56 11.88 -7.68
N MET A 75 -40.79 10.64 -7.23
CA MET A 75 -39.88 9.50 -7.45
C MET A 75 -39.73 9.17 -8.95
N LYS A 76 -40.82 9.21 -9.72
CA LYS A 76 -40.81 8.97 -11.18
C LYS A 76 -40.00 10.03 -11.95
N ASN A 77 -39.83 11.23 -11.39
CA ASN A 77 -39.13 12.36 -12.00
C ASN A 77 -37.68 12.55 -11.49
N GLY A 78 -37.15 11.59 -10.71
CA GLY A 78 -35.71 11.52 -10.38
C GLY A 78 -35.17 12.67 -9.52
N ARG A 79 -36.02 13.43 -8.83
CA ARG A 79 -35.59 14.44 -7.86
C ARG A 79 -36.33 14.20 -6.54
N CYS A 80 -35.62 13.62 -5.57
CA CYS A 80 -36.05 13.61 -4.18
C CYS A 80 -35.26 14.69 -3.43
N PRO A 81 -35.92 15.74 -2.91
CA PRO A 81 -35.34 16.68 -1.99
C PRO A 81 -35.60 16.19 -0.56
N GLU A 82 -34.52 16.04 0.21
CA GLU A 82 -34.44 15.81 1.66
C GLU A 82 -33.75 14.49 2.04
N GLU A 83 -32.67 14.66 2.80
CA GLU A 83 -31.86 13.67 3.51
C GLU A 83 -30.85 12.81 2.70
N ASP A 84 -29.66 13.39 2.51
CA ASP A 84 -28.34 12.78 2.72
C ASP A 84 -28.20 11.27 2.46
N ARG A 85 -28.59 10.85 1.27
CA ARG A 85 -28.09 9.63 0.65
C ARG A 85 -27.63 10.00 -0.74
N ILE A 86 -26.32 9.99 -0.96
CA ILE A 86 -25.75 9.88 -2.31
C ILE A 86 -26.33 8.59 -2.89
N THR A 87 -27.46 8.69 -3.57
CA THR A 87 -28.04 7.55 -4.28
C THR A 87 -27.10 7.23 -5.43
N ILE A 88 -27.00 5.96 -5.82
CA ILE A 88 -26.23 5.56 -7.01
C ILE A 88 -26.72 6.35 -8.25
N GLU A 89 -27.96 6.83 -8.22
CA GLU A 89 -28.54 7.73 -9.21
C GLU A 89 -27.89 9.13 -9.22
N MET A 90 -27.45 9.70 -8.09
CA MET A 90 -26.61 10.93 -8.09
C MET A 90 -25.22 10.70 -8.69
N LEU A 91 -24.66 9.49 -8.62
CA LEU A 91 -23.46 9.11 -9.38
C LEU A 91 -23.73 9.04 -10.89
N ILE A 92 -25.00 8.90 -11.30
CA ILE A 92 -25.41 8.69 -12.69
C ILE A 92 -25.96 9.98 -13.33
N ILE A 93 -26.58 10.89 -12.57
CA ILE A 93 -27.37 12.04 -13.08
C ILE A 93 -26.54 13.30 -13.41
N GLY A 94 -25.22 13.30 -13.26
CA GLY A 94 -24.37 14.28 -13.98
C GLY A 94 -23.37 15.11 -13.18
N GLY A 95 -23.06 14.71 -11.94
CA GLY A 95 -21.82 15.12 -11.27
C GLY A 95 -20.69 14.13 -11.58
N ASN A 96 -19.42 14.54 -11.47
CA ASN A 96 -18.34 13.57 -11.47
C ASN A 96 -18.45 12.71 -10.19
N PRO A 97 -18.79 11.42 -10.29
CA PRO A 97 -19.02 10.57 -9.13
C PRO A 97 -17.81 10.48 -8.20
N ILE A 98 -16.62 10.66 -8.77
CA ILE A 98 -15.36 10.67 -8.02
C ILE A 98 -15.31 11.87 -7.08
N ASP A 99 -15.73 13.05 -7.55
CA ASP A 99 -15.69 14.27 -6.74
C ASP A 99 -16.74 14.24 -5.62
N ALA A 100 -17.90 13.62 -5.85
CA ALA A 100 -18.92 13.41 -4.81
C ALA A 100 -18.43 12.47 -3.70
N ILE A 101 -17.83 11.34 -4.06
CA ILE A 101 -17.23 10.40 -3.08
C ILE A 101 -16.07 11.08 -2.35
N TYR A 102 -15.23 11.81 -3.07
CA TYR A 102 -14.12 12.56 -2.48
C TYR A 102 -14.62 13.57 -1.44
N ALA A 103 -15.60 14.41 -1.80
CA ALA A 103 -16.20 15.39 -0.90
C ALA A 103 -16.80 14.73 0.35
N TYR A 104 -17.53 13.61 0.17
CA TYR A 104 -18.08 12.84 1.28
C TYR A 104 -16.98 12.31 2.21
N ILE A 105 -15.89 11.74 1.68
CA ILE A 105 -14.77 11.25 2.49
C ILE A 105 -14.11 12.40 3.26
N VAL A 106 -13.87 13.54 2.60
CA VAL A 106 -13.27 14.73 3.22
C VAL A 106 -14.16 15.25 4.36
N GLN A 107 -15.47 15.35 4.14
CA GLN A 107 -16.44 15.79 5.15
C GLN A 107 -16.52 14.79 6.31
N LYS A 108 -16.61 13.49 6.02
CA LYS A 108 -16.76 12.44 7.03
C LYS A 108 -15.53 12.30 7.91
N LEU A 109 -14.34 12.46 7.34
CA LEU A 109 -13.07 12.40 8.06
C LEU A 109 -12.62 13.77 8.60
N LYS A 110 -13.37 14.84 8.34
CA LYS A 110 -13.05 16.23 8.74
C LYS A 110 -11.67 16.70 8.24
N LEU A 111 -11.31 16.35 7.01
CA LEU A 111 -10.00 16.63 6.39
C LEU A 111 -10.01 17.89 5.52
N HIS A 112 -10.56 19.00 6.02
CA HIS A 112 -10.72 20.23 5.22
C HIS A 112 -9.37 20.86 4.81
N ASP A 113 -8.33 20.74 5.65
CA ASP A 113 -7.01 21.36 5.43
C ASP A 113 -5.88 20.34 5.22
N CYS A 114 -6.10 19.34 4.36
CA CYS A 114 -5.08 18.35 4.05
C CYS A 114 -4.03 18.85 3.04
N THR A 115 -2.79 18.39 3.17
CA THR A 115 -1.70 18.67 2.22
C THR A 115 -2.01 18.08 0.83
N GLU A 116 -1.55 18.70 -0.26
CA GLU A 116 -1.72 18.20 -1.64
C GLU A 116 -1.43 16.70 -1.85
N PRO A 117 -0.35 16.09 -1.32
CA PRO A 117 -0.13 14.65 -1.48
C PRO A 117 -1.26 13.77 -0.88
N VAL A 118 -1.91 14.22 0.20
CA VAL A 118 -3.04 13.50 0.80
C VAL A 118 -4.28 13.61 -0.07
N LYS A 119 -4.53 14.78 -0.66
CA LYS A 119 -5.64 14.99 -1.61
C LYS A 119 -5.53 14.05 -2.80
N ASP A 120 -4.32 13.90 -3.35
CA ASP A 120 -4.04 12.97 -4.45
C ASP A 120 -4.31 11.51 -4.07
N ILE A 121 -3.90 11.09 -2.87
CA ILE A 121 -4.17 9.73 -2.36
C ILE A 121 -5.67 9.50 -2.21
N LEU A 122 -6.39 10.46 -1.60
CA LEU A 122 -7.84 10.40 -1.43
C LEU A 122 -8.58 10.34 -2.78
N ARG A 123 -8.15 11.14 -3.76
CA ARG A 123 -8.73 11.12 -5.10
C ARG A 123 -8.52 9.76 -5.78
N LYS A 124 -7.30 9.23 -5.77
CA LYS A 124 -7.00 7.88 -6.31
C LYS A 124 -7.81 6.78 -5.63
N LYS A 125 -8.01 6.86 -4.31
CA LYS A 125 -8.87 5.91 -3.58
C LYS A 125 -10.33 6.03 -3.98
N SER A 126 -10.83 7.27 -4.13
CA SER A 126 -12.21 7.55 -4.58
C SER A 126 -12.45 7.01 -5.99
N GLU A 127 -11.49 7.18 -6.90
CA GLU A 127 -11.52 6.57 -8.24
C GLU A 127 -11.60 5.05 -8.20
N ASN A 128 -10.81 4.42 -7.33
CA ASN A 128 -10.82 2.97 -7.17
C ASN A 128 -12.16 2.47 -6.62
N ILE A 129 -12.76 3.16 -5.64
CA ILE A 129 -14.09 2.83 -5.11
C ILE A 129 -15.13 2.95 -6.22
N CYS A 130 -15.15 4.05 -6.98
CA CYS A 130 -16.02 4.24 -8.14
C CYS A 130 -15.86 3.11 -9.16
N LYS A 131 -14.63 2.71 -9.47
CA LYS A 131 -14.35 1.62 -10.41
C LYS A 131 -14.88 0.28 -9.90
N GLN A 132 -14.65 -0.04 -8.63
CA GLN A 132 -15.16 -1.27 -8.02
C GLN A 132 -16.68 -1.29 -7.95
N MET A 133 -17.30 -0.18 -7.59
CA MET A 133 -18.76 -0.03 -7.56
C MET A 133 -19.35 -0.28 -8.95
N ARG A 134 -18.81 0.35 -10.00
CA ARG A 134 -19.25 0.14 -11.39
C ARG A 134 -19.12 -1.33 -11.83
N GLN A 135 -17.99 -1.96 -11.52
CA GLN A 135 -17.79 -3.38 -11.86
C GLN A 135 -18.79 -4.30 -11.14
N LYS A 136 -19.06 -4.06 -9.86
CA LYS A 136 -20.02 -4.85 -9.09
C LYS A 136 -21.46 -4.60 -9.51
N TRP A 137 -21.79 -3.35 -9.85
CA TRP A 137 -23.07 -2.96 -10.43
C TRP A 137 -23.35 -3.71 -11.73
N GLN A 138 -22.40 -3.69 -12.67
CA GLN A 138 -22.50 -4.45 -13.93
C GLN A 138 -22.65 -5.96 -13.69
N LYS A 139 -21.86 -6.53 -12.77
CA LYS A 139 -21.94 -7.95 -12.38
C LYS A 139 -23.21 -8.34 -11.62
N SER A 140 -24.01 -7.36 -11.23
CA SER A 140 -25.32 -7.53 -10.59
C SER A 140 -26.47 -7.28 -11.56
N HIS A 141 -26.17 -7.20 -12.86
CA HIS A 141 -27.12 -6.87 -13.92
C HIS A 141 -27.81 -5.52 -13.68
N SER A 142 -27.07 -4.55 -13.13
CA SER A 142 -27.58 -3.22 -12.83
C SER A 142 -28.85 -3.23 -11.95
N SER A 143 -28.98 -4.23 -11.08
CA SER A 143 -30.07 -4.33 -10.11
C SER A 143 -29.55 -4.06 -8.71
N MET A 144 -30.16 -3.08 -8.04
CA MET A 144 -29.83 -2.72 -6.65
C MET A 144 -30.09 -3.89 -5.70
N TYR A 145 -31.19 -4.60 -5.88
CA TYR A 145 -31.52 -5.78 -5.10
C TYR A 145 -30.40 -6.84 -5.21
N ASN A 146 -29.97 -7.14 -6.44
CA ASN A 146 -28.90 -8.10 -6.68
C ASN A 146 -27.55 -7.61 -6.13
N LEU A 147 -27.26 -6.31 -6.25
CA LEU A 147 -26.03 -5.72 -5.73
C LEU A 147 -25.98 -5.88 -4.20
N GLY A 148 -27.06 -5.50 -3.51
CA GLY A 148 -27.21 -5.60 -2.06
C GLY A 148 -27.08 -7.04 -1.58
N HIS A 149 -27.77 -7.98 -2.23
CA HIS A 149 -27.73 -9.38 -1.83
C HIS A 149 -26.38 -10.06 -2.13
N LYS A 150 -25.77 -9.80 -3.29
CA LYS A 150 -24.54 -10.47 -3.73
C LYS A 150 -23.27 -9.87 -3.12
N TYR A 151 -23.30 -8.59 -2.77
CA TYR A 151 -22.13 -7.84 -2.28
C TYR A 151 -22.38 -7.13 -0.95
N SER A 152 -23.34 -7.60 -0.13
CA SER A 152 -23.63 -7.03 1.20
C SER A 152 -22.37 -6.84 2.05
N GLN A 153 -21.56 -7.90 2.19
CA GLN A 153 -20.31 -7.84 2.96
C GLN A 153 -19.32 -6.78 2.46
N TRP A 154 -19.33 -6.46 1.16
CA TRP A 154 -18.47 -5.42 0.60
C TRP A 154 -19.05 -4.02 0.82
N LEU A 155 -20.38 -3.88 0.79
CA LEU A 155 -21.08 -2.63 1.07
C LEU A 155 -21.02 -2.27 2.57
N ASP A 156 -21.14 -3.27 3.44
CA ASP A 156 -21.04 -3.14 4.89
C ASP A 156 -19.58 -3.06 5.39
N GLY A 157 -18.63 -3.33 4.50
CA GLY A 157 -17.20 -3.32 4.80
C GLY A 157 -16.64 -1.90 4.99
N TYR A 158 -15.60 -1.79 5.81
CA TYR A 158 -14.86 -0.53 5.96
C TYR A 158 -13.84 -0.36 4.83
N PHE A 159 -13.83 0.81 4.20
CA PHE A 159 -12.74 1.20 3.30
C PHE A 159 -11.59 1.74 4.13
N ILE A 160 -10.45 1.04 4.10
CA ILE A 160 -9.27 1.39 4.89
C ILE A 160 -8.35 2.34 4.07
N PHE A 161 -7.93 3.44 4.71
CA PHE A 161 -7.10 4.49 4.12
C PHE A 161 -5.71 4.60 4.80
N ASP A 162 -5.04 3.46 5.02
CA ASP A 162 -3.74 3.40 5.73
C ASP A 162 -2.62 4.25 5.08
N ASP A 163 -2.72 4.47 3.77
CA ASP A 163 -1.75 5.25 2.98
C ASP A 163 -1.73 6.74 3.37
N ILE A 164 -2.76 7.23 4.07
CA ILE A 164 -2.84 8.64 4.51
C ILE A 164 -1.94 8.90 5.72
N MET A 165 -1.88 7.96 6.67
CA MET A 165 -1.12 8.14 7.92
C MET A 165 0.38 7.87 7.76
N THR A 166 0.73 7.10 6.73
CA THR A 166 2.11 6.72 6.43
C THR A 166 2.63 7.60 5.30
N HIS A 167 2.86 8.90 5.59
CA HIS A 167 3.56 9.83 4.68
C HIS A 167 4.97 9.38 4.29
N THR A 168 5.46 8.23 4.78
CA THR A 168 6.61 7.58 4.19
C THR A 168 6.27 7.32 2.72
N PRO A 169 7.04 7.83 1.74
CA PRO A 169 6.86 7.50 0.34
C PRO A 169 7.03 6.00 0.21
N THR A 170 5.91 5.29 0.34
CA THR A 170 5.82 3.87 0.12
C THR A 170 6.08 3.75 -1.36
N THR A 171 7.34 3.44 -1.69
CA THR A 171 7.75 3.02 -3.03
C THR A 171 6.71 2.02 -3.46
N ALA A 172 5.80 2.48 -4.34
CA ALA A 172 4.61 1.74 -4.68
C ALA A 172 5.08 0.34 -5.06
N LYS A 173 4.69 -0.68 -4.28
CA LYS A 173 4.98 -2.07 -4.63
C LYS A 173 4.34 -2.25 -5.99
N ALA A 174 5.14 -2.17 -7.04
CA ALA A 174 4.67 -2.23 -8.40
C ALA A 174 3.86 -3.52 -8.51
N VAL A 175 2.55 -3.37 -8.69
CA VAL A 175 1.65 -4.49 -8.90
C VAL A 175 2.08 -5.11 -10.22
N GLY A 176 2.87 -6.18 -10.13
CA GLY A 176 3.59 -6.77 -11.24
C GLY A 176 4.44 -7.95 -10.78
N LYS A 177 4.98 -8.68 -11.76
CA LYS A 177 5.88 -9.81 -11.51
C LYS A 177 7.01 -9.36 -10.58
N PRO A 178 7.38 -10.15 -9.54
CA PRO A 178 8.47 -9.80 -8.63
C PRO A 178 9.69 -9.34 -9.41
N ALA A 179 10.17 -8.14 -9.11
CA ALA A 179 11.35 -7.61 -9.78
C ALA A 179 12.53 -8.53 -9.45
N LYS A 180 13.16 -9.09 -10.49
CA LYS A 180 14.43 -9.80 -10.32
C LYS A 180 15.44 -8.87 -9.67
N ARG A 181 16.30 -9.44 -8.80
CA ARG A 181 17.44 -8.70 -8.25
C ARG A 181 18.27 -8.14 -9.40
N PHE A 182 18.96 -7.03 -9.17
CA PHE A 182 19.77 -6.41 -10.21
C PHE A 182 20.80 -7.40 -10.77
N SER A 183 21.44 -8.20 -9.91
CA SER A 183 22.38 -9.27 -10.28
C SER A 183 21.79 -10.32 -11.24
N GLU A 184 20.52 -10.68 -11.05
CA GLU A 184 19.77 -11.71 -11.80
C GLU A 184 19.09 -11.18 -13.07
N SER A 185 19.14 -9.87 -13.29
CA SER A 185 18.56 -9.24 -14.48
C SER A 185 19.46 -9.47 -15.70
N SER A 186 18.88 -9.53 -16.90
CA SER A 186 19.66 -9.60 -18.14
C SER A 186 20.47 -8.33 -18.35
N ASP A 187 21.58 -8.42 -19.09
CA ASP A 187 22.45 -7.27 -19.35
C ASP A 187 21.72 -6.11 -20.02
N VAL A 188 20.74 -6.40 -20.89
CA VAL A 188 19.89 -5.39 -21.53
C VAL A 188 19.07 -4.63 -20.47
N THR A 189 18.44 -5.33 -19.53
CA THR A 189 17.68 -4.69 -18.44
C THR A 189 18.59 -3.93 -17.49
N LYS A 190 19.78 -4.46 -17.17
CA LYS A 190 20.79 -3.77 -16.35
C LYS A 190 21.20 -2.46 -17.00
N ARG A 191 21.54 -2.47 -18.29
CA ARG A 191 21.87 -1.26 -19.06
C ARG A 191 20.75 -0.24 -19.06
N ARG A 192 19.50 -0.67 -19.28
CA ARG A 192 18.34 0.25 -19.24
C ARG A 192 18.14 0.89 -17.87
N ARG A 193 18.24 0.10 -16.80
CA ARG A 193 18.13 0.61 -15.41
C ARG A 193 19.27 1.59 -15.08
N ILE A 194 20.50 1.26 -15.48
CA ILE A 194 21.66 2.13 -15.28
C ILE A 194 21.54 3.40 -16.12
N HIS A 195 21.02 3.35 -17.35
CA HIS A 195 20.87 4.51 -18.22
C HIS A 195 20.05 5.62 -17.56
N THR A 196 18.91 5.27 -16.97
CA THR A 196 18.05 6.24 -16.25
C THR A 196 18.75 6.86 -15.04
N LEU A 197 19.69 6.15 -14.42
CA LEU A 197 20.51 6.68 -13.33
C LEU A 197 21.65 7.57 -13.87
N LEU A 198 22.31 7.16 -14.96
CA LEU A 198 23.38 7.91 -15.59
C LEU A 198 22.93 9.27 -16.13
N GLU A 199 21.71 9.35 -16.69
CA GLU A 199 21.14 10.61 -17.17
C GLU A 199 20.93 11.64 -16.06
N LYS A 200 20.81 11.20 -14.81
CA LYS A 200 20.49 12.07 -13.68
C LYS A 200 21.69 12.36 -12.79
N SER A 201 22.65 11.45 -12.68
CA SER A 201 23.72 11.59 -11.69
C SER A 201 25.02 10.84 -12.01
N ALA A 202 25.59 11.07 -13.20
CA ALA A 202 26.86 10.46 -13.59
C ALA A 202 28.01 10.75 -12.59
N GLU A 203 28.09 11.96 -12.03
CA GLU A 203 29.11 12.35 -11.05
C GLU A 203 28.89 11.67 -9.69
N GLU A 204 27.65 11.57 -9.21
CA GLU A 204 27.36 10.88 -7.95
C GLU A 204 27.68 9.38 -8.06
N LEU A 205 27.44 8.78 -9.24
CA LEU A 205 27.75 7.39 -9.50
C LEU A 205 29.26 7.13 -9.57
N SER A 206 30.06 8.02 -10.17
CA SER A 206 31.52 7.88 -10.18
C SER A 206 32.06 8.00 -8.75
N PHE A 207 31.59 8.98 -7.97
CA PHE A 207 31.98 9.15 -6.58
C PHE A 207 31.60 7.95 -5.71
N ALA A 208 30.36 7.47 -5.80
CA ALA A 208 29.90 6.28 -5.07
C ALA A 208 30.74 5.04 -5.42
N THR A 209 31.12 4.89 -6.69
CA THR A 209 32.00 3.82 -7.15
C THR A 209 33.40 3.95 -6.52
N GLN A 210 33.98 5.15 -6.51
CA GLN A 210 35.28 5.40 -5.87
C GLN A 210 35.25 5.06 -4.37
N VAL A 211 34.23 5.52 -3.63
CA VAL A 211 34.06 5.24 -2.20
C VAL A 211 33.98 3.73 -1.95
N THR A 212 33.20 3.02 -2.76
CA THR A 212 33.06 1.57 -2.64
C THR A 212 34.38 0.83 -2.88
N LEU A 213 35.14 1.23 -3.90
CA LEU A 213 36.45 0.63 -4.21
C LEU A 213 37.48 0.92 -3.12
N ARG A 214 37.50 2.14 -2.57
CA ARG A 214 38.37 2.51 -1.43
C ARG A 214 38.03 1.68 -0.20
N ALA A 215 36.74 1.48 0.10
CA ALA A 215 36.28 0.64 1.22
C ALA A 215 36.70 -0.83 1.07
N GLN A 216 36.81 -1.33 -0.16
CA GLN A 216 37.33 -2.67 -0.46
C GLN A 216 38.87 -2.76 -0.44
N GLY A 217 39.58 -1.66 -0.20
CA GLY A 217 41.04 -1.60 -0.26
C GLY A 217 41.64 -1.47 -1.66
N LEU A 218 40.81 -1.33 -2.70
CA LEU A 218 41.23 -1.23 -4.10
C LEU A 218 41.57 0.21 -4.49
N ARG A 219 42.59 0.79 -3.84
CA ARG A 219 42.97 2.21 -3.99
C ARG A 219 43.31 2.59 -5.44
N ILE A 220 44.09 1.75 -6.13
CA ILE A 220 44.48 1.98 -7.53
C ILE A 220 43.26 2.01 -8.46
N ALA A 221 42.29 1.11 -8.26
CA ALA A 221 41.08 1.08 -9.07
C ALA A 221 40.22 2.33 -8.84
N ALA A 222 40.11 2.80 -7.59
CA ALA A 222 39.40 4.03 -7.27
C ALA A 222 40.05 5.26 -7.95
N GLU A 223 41.38 5.36 -7.89
CA GLU A 223 42.13 6.44 -8.55
C GLU A 223 41.95 6.41 -10.08
N MET A 224 41.91 5.22 -10.70
CA MET A 224 41.61 5.09 -12.12
C MET A 224 40.21 5.60 -12.45
N VAL A 225 39.20 5.31 -11.62
CA VAL A 225 37.83 5.80 -11.82
C VAL A 225 37.77 7.33 -11.70
N GLU A 226 38.48 7.90 -10.72
CA GLU A 226 38.62 9.35 -10.51
C GLU A 226 39.19 10.05 -11.74
N ARG A 227 40.35 9.59 -12.23
CA ARG A 227 40.99 10.12 -13.44
C ARG A 227 40.12 9.98 -14.69
N VAL A 228 39.33 8.91 -14.79
CA VAL A 228 38.39 8.71 -15.91
C VAL A 228 37.17 9.62 -15.79
N SER A 229 36.70 9.92 -14.57
CA SER A 229 35.57 10.80 -14.35
C SER A 229 35.89 12.29 -14.52
N GLU A 230 37.11 12.71 -14.21
CA GLU A 230 37.52 14.14 -14.25
C GLU A 230 37.78 14.67 -15.66
N CYS A 231 37.93 13.81 -16.66
CA CYS A 231 38.37 14.23 -17.99
C CYS A 231 37.56 13.55 -19.09
N SER A 232 36.54 14.27 -19.60
CA SER A 232 35.78 13.91 -20.80
C SER A 232 36.70 13.53 -21.99
N GLU A 233 37.80 14.25 -22.18
CA GLU A 233 38.77 14.01 -23.26
C GLU A 233 39.72 12.84 -22.98
N ASN A 234 40.22 12.70 -21.75
CA ASN A 234 41.10 11.58 -21.39
C ASN A 234 40.36 10.24 -21.37
N ALA A 235 39.05 10.23 -21.10
CA ALA A 235 38.23 9.03 -21.22
C ALA A 235 38.22 8.48 -22.67
N GLN A 236 38.25 9.35 -23.68
CA GLN A 236 38.36 8.95 -25.08
C GLN A 236 39.75 8.41 -25.41
N GLN A 237 40.80 9.06 -24.93
CA GLN A 237 42.18 8.60 -25.12
C GLN A 237 42.44 7.25 -24.44
N LEU A 238 41.92 7.04 -23.22
CA LEU A 238 42.02 5.79 -22.49
C LEU A 238 41.24 4.67 -23.20
N LYS A 239 40.03 4.95 -23.71
CA LYS A 239 39.28 4.00 -24.55
C LYS A 239 40.06 3.61 -25.81
N LYS A 240 40.72 4.57 -26.47
CA LYS A 240 41.57 4.33 -27.65
C LYS A 240 42.77 3.46 -27.30
N ALA A 241 43.46 3.76 -26.19
CA ALA A 241 44.60 2.99 -25.70
C ALA A 241 44.23 1.54 -25.32
N LEU A 242 43.11 1.34 -24.62
CA LEU A 242 42.63 0.00 -24.25
C LEU A 242 42.20 -0.82 -25.47
N ARG A 243 41.53 -0.21 -26.46
CA ARG A 243 41.22 -0.86 -27.74
C ARG A 243 42.49 -1.28 -28.49
N ALA A 244 43.49 -0.41 -28.54
CA ALA A 244 44.77 -0.71 -29.17
C ALA A 244 45.50 -1.86 -28.45
N LYS A 245 45.51 -1.88 -27.12
CA LYS A 245 46.10 -2.96 -26.32
C LYS A 245 45.41 -4.30 -26.54
N ARG A 246 44.08 -4.32 -26.63
CA ARG A 246 43.28 -5.53 -26.90
C ARG A 246 43.46 -6.05 -28.33
N ALA A 247 43.65 -5.16 -29.30
CA ALA A 247 44.01 -5.56 -30.66
C ALA A 247 45.40 -6.22 -30.68
N ARG A 248 46.38 -5.68 -29.96
CA ARG A 248 47.73 -6.24 -29.85
C ARG A 248 47.76 -7.61 -29.15
N SER A 249 46.96 -7.81 -28.09
CA SER A 249 46.87 -9.11 -27.41
C SER A 249 46.27 -10.21 -28.28
N ASN A 250 45.47 -9.87 -29.29
CA ASN A 250 44.89 -10.83 -30.22
C ASN A 250 45.82 -11.18 -31.41
N LEU A 251 46.91 -10.42 -31.61
CA LEU A 251 47.86 -10.60 -32.71
C LEU A 251 49.03 -11.54 -32.38
N HIS A 252 49.24 -11.85 -31.11
CA HIS A 252 50.15 -12.92 -30.69
C HIS A 252 49.33 -14.06 -30.06
N PRO A 253 48.78 -14.99 -30.87
CA PRO A 253 48.41 -16.28 -30.31
C PRO A 253 49.69 -16.91 -29.78
N THR A 254 49.75 -17.08 -28.46
CA THR A 254 50.79 -17.84 -27.79
C THR A 254 50.78 -19.23 -28.41
N LYS A 255 51.70 -19.49 -29.35
CA LYS A 255 51.96 -20.84 -29.83
C LYS A 255 52.58 -21.58 -28.66
N LEU A 256 51.76 -22.38 -27.99
CA LEU A 256 52.19 -23.51 -27.16
C LEU A 256 52.71 -24.61 -28.07
#